data_AF-A0A0G0WC71-F1
#
_entry.id   AF-A0A0G0WC71-F1
#
_cell.length_a   1.000
_cell.length_b   1.000
_cell.length_c   1.000
_cell.angle_alpha   90.00
_cell.angle_beta   90.00
_cell.angle_gamma   90.00
#
_symmetry.space_group_name_H-M   'P 1'
#
loop_
_entity.id
_entity.type
_entity.pdbx_description
1 polymer ?
#
loop_
_entity_poly.entity_id
_entity_poly.type
_entity_poly.pdbx_seq_one_letter_code
_entity_poly.pdbx_strand_id
1 'polypeptide(L)'
;MKQIYIHLSKDPVMKKLIDTHGELDWDWEVKDIFTAIVGEIISQQLSGKAADTIEGRFKKLLKQPDLYSPQEILKLENEVIRSQAGISYAKIKYIKGLSQAVIDKTINLDAIELLSNEEALVQLTQLKGIGPWTAEMLLMFTYKRPDVFSLGDAGLRKAISILYKIDRSDEVAILKLSERWKPYRTFASRYLWKSLDNR
;
A
#
# COMPACT_ATOMS: atom_id res chain seq x y z
N MET A 1 11.63 16.51 3.95
CA MET A 1 10.34 17.11 3.53
C MET A 1 10.51 18.30 2.59
N LYS A 2 11.11 19.43 2.99
CA LYS A 2 11.25 20.63 2.10
C LYS A 2 11.86 20.36 0.72
N GLN A 3 12.88 19.51 0.61
CA GLN A 3 13.52 19.13 -0.67
C GLN A 3 12.55 18.49 -1.67
N ILE A 4 11.57 17.71 -1.18
CA ILE A 4 10.61 16.97 -2.00
C ILE A 4 9.68 17.96 -2.71
N TYR A 5 9.11 18.91 -1.95
CA TYR A 5 8.20 19.90 -2.51
C TYR A 5 8.91 20.84 -3.49
N ILE A 6 10.16 21.22 -3.21
CA ILE A 6 10.99 22.01 -4.15
C ILE A 6 11.20 21.21 -5.45
N HIS A 7 11.54 19.93 -5.35
CA HIS A 7 11.75 19.09 -6.52
C HIS A 7 10.48 18.92 -7.35
N LEU A 8 9.38 18.49 -6.72
CA LEU A 8 8.10 18.26 -7.41
C LEU A 8 7.52 19.55 -8.00
N SER A 9 7.76 20.71 -7.38
CA SER A 9 7.29 22.02 -7.90
C SER A 9 7.94 22.44 -9.23
N LYS A 10 8.96 21.72 -9.71
CA LYS A 10 9.47 21.89 -11.09
C LYS A 10 8.45 21.46 -12.15
N ASP A 11 7.54 20.57 -11.80
CA ASP A 11 6.38 20.24 -12.63
C ASP A 11 5.23 21.22 -12.30
N PRO A 12 4.74 22.03 -13.27
CA PRO A 12 3.72 23.03 -13.02
C PRO A 12 2.40 22.46 -12.47
N VAL A 13 2.03 21.24 -12.86
CA VAL A 13 0.80 20.59 -12.37
C VAL A 13 1.01 20.17 -10.92
N MET A 14 2.15 19.57 -10.58
CA MET A 14 2.47 19.21 -9.20
C MET A 14 2.58 20.45 -8.31
N LYS A 15 3.20 21.53 -8.80
CA LYS A 15 3.25 22.81 -8.08
C LYS A 15 1.84 23.28 -7.72
N LYS A 16 0.91 23.27 -8.69
CA LYS A 16 -0.48 23.66 -8.44
C LYS A 16 -1.16 22.77 -7.41
N LEU A 17 -0.93 21.45 -7.45
CA LEU A 17 -1.48 20.52 -6.46
C LEU A 17 -0.92 20.77 -5.06
N ILE A 18 0.39 21.04 -4.94
CA ILE A 18 1.06 21.39 -3.68
C ILE A 18 0.47 22.70 -3.13
N ASP A 19 0.37 23.73 -3.96
CA ASP A 19 -0.20 25.03 -3.58
C ASP A 19 -1.67 24.90 -3.11
N THR A 20 -2.43 23.97 -3.71
CA THR A 20 -3.85 23.76 -3.39
C THR A 20 -4.05 22.94 -2.12
N HIS A 21 -3.27 21.88 -1.93
CA HIS A 21 -3.51 20.88 -0.89
C HIS A 21 -2.59 21.00 0.31
N GLY A 22 -1.60 21.89 0.26
CA GLY A 22 -0.54 22.01 1.24
C GLY A 22 0.35 20.77 1.31
N GLU A 23 1.28 20.79 2.26
CA GLU A 23 2.14 19.64 2.52
C GLU A 23 1.33 18.42 2.99
N LEU A 24 1.52 17.28 2.33
CA LEU A 24 0.93 16.02 2.78
C LEU A 24 1.82 15.36 3.84
N ASP A 25 1.20 14.95 4.94
CA ASP A 25 1.87 14.22 6.03
C ASP A 25 2.57 12.96 5.51
N TRP A 26 3.79 12.69 5.98
CA TRP A 26 4.59 11.51 5.63
C TRP A 26 5.01 10.70 6.86
N ASP A 27 4.63 11.16 8.05
CA ASP A 27 5.13 10.63 9.32
C ASP A 27 4.10 9.78 10.06
N TRP A 28 3.40 8.91 9.33
CA TRP A 28 2.51 7.93 9.96
C TRP A 28 3.32 6.80 10.58
N GLU A 29 2.91 6.32 11.75
CA GLU A 29 3.54 5.19 12.39
C GLU A 29 3.23 3.89 11.63
N VAL A 30 4.25 3.08 11.38
CA VAL A 30 4.09 1.69 10.93
C VAL A 30 4.46 0.82 12.11
N LYS A 31 3.48 0.14 12.71
CA LYS A 31 3.66 -0.64 13.96
C LYS A 31 4.74 -1.72 13.79
N ASP A 32 4.45 -2.67 12.90
CA ASP A 32 5.35 -3.70 12.41
C ASP A 32 4.89 -4.15 11.02
N ILE A 33 5.83 -4.63 10.21
CA ILE A 33 5.59 -4.93 8.79
C ILE A 33 4.56 -6.05 8.63
N PHE A 34 4.62 -7.09 9.46
CA PHE A 34 3.69 -8.22 9.37
C PHE A 34 2.26 -7.79 9.69
N THR A 35 2.03 -7.08 10.79
CA THR A 35 0.73 -6.52 11.16
C THR A 35 0.20 -5.60 10.09
N ALA A 36 1.06 -4.72 9.53
CA ALA A 36 0.66 -3.81 8.47
C ALA A 36 0.18 -4.57 7.22
N ILE A 37 0.91 -5.60 6.77
CA ILE A 37 0.50 -6.41 5.61
C ILE A 37 -0.81 -7.16 5.89
N VAL A 38 -0.98 -7.71 7.10
CA VAL A 38 -2.25 -8.36 7.49
C VAL A 38 -3.41 -7.35 7.48
N GLY A 39 -3.19 -6.14 8.00
CA GLY A 39 -4.16 -5.04 7.96
C GLY A 39 -4.54 -4.65 6.54
N GLU A 40 -3.57 -4.57 5.63
CA GLU A 40 -3.80 -4.33 4.20
C GLU A 40 -4.62 -5.45 3.54
N ILE A 41 -4.32 -6.72 3.83
CA ILE A 41 -5.13 -7.84 3.32
C ILE A 41 -6.58 -7.73 3.84
N ILE A 42 -6.76 -7.33 5.09
CA ILE A 42 -8.09 -7.12 5.69
C ILE A 42 -8.83 -5.98 4.97
N SER A 43 -8.16 -4.86 4.67
CA SER A 43 -8.77 -3.65 4.10
C SER A 43 -9.18 -3.77 2.63
N GLN A 44 -8.56 -4.68 1.86
CA GLN A 44 -8.81 -4.84 0.42
C GLN A 44 -10.30 -4.87 0.04
N GLN A 45 -10.70 -4.07 -0.95
CA GLN A 45 -12.08 -4.00 -1.47
C GLN A 45 -13.14 -3.62 -0.42
N LEU A 46 -12.75 -2.90 0.65
CA LEU A 46 -13.66 -2.36 1.65
C LEU A 46 -13.60 -0.84 1.69
N SER A 47 -14.66 -0.21 2.19
CA SER A 47 -14.57 1.18 2.64
C SER A 47 -13.72 1.25 3.92
N GLY A 48 -13.09 2.40 4.19
CA GLY A 48 -12.28 2.60 5.41
C GLY A 48 -13.03 2.20 6.68
N LYS A 49 -14.28 2.69 6.86
CA LYS A 49 -15.12 2.34 8.01
C LYS A 49 -15.37 0.83 8.15
N ALA A 50 -15.56 0.12 7.03
CA ALA A 50 -15.76 -1.31 7.05
C ALA A 50 -14.47 -2.06 7.39
N ALA A 51 -13.33 -1.62 6.84
CA ALA A 51 -12.01 -2.14 7.17
C ALA A 51 -11.71 -1.96 8.68
N ASP A 52 -11.90 -0.76 9.22
CA ASP A 52 -11.67 -0.46 10.64
C ASP A 52 -12.54 -1.34 11.56
N THR A 53 -13.80 -1.53 11.18
CA THR A 53 -14.73 -2.38 11.94
C THR A 53 -14.29 -3.84 11.96
N ILE A 54 -13.89 -4.39 10.81
CA ILE A 54 -13.46 -5.78 10.68
C ILE A 54 -12.11 -5.99 11.38
N GLU A 55 -11.16 -5.08 11.18
CA GLU A 55 -9.86 -5.14 11.85
C GLU A 55 -10.03 -5.03 13.36
N GLY A 56 -10.87 -4.11 13.86
CA GLY A 56 -11.17 -3.98 15.29
C GLY A 56 -11.77 -5.23 15.92
N ARG A 57 -12.54 -6.03 15.17
CA ARG A 57 -13.02 -7.34 15.64
C ARG A 57 -11.92 -8.40 15.60
N PHE A 58 -11.10 -8.40 14.55
CA PHE A 58 -9.96 -9.31 14.44
C PHE A 58 -8.96 -9.14 15.59
N LYS A 59 -8.65 -7.89 15.94
CA LYS A 59 -7.80 -7.52 17.09
C LYS A 59 -8.26 -8.14 18.41
N LYS A 60 -9.58 -8.28 18.62
CA LYS A 60 -10.15 -8.91 19.82
C LYS A 60 -9.94 -10.42 19.89
N LEU A 61 -9.56 -11.06 18.79
CA LEU A 61 -9.22 -12.49 18.74
C LEU A 61 -7.76 -12.75 19.14
N LEU A 62 -6.94 -11.71 19.25
CA LEU A 62 -5.51 -11.80 19.49
C LEU A 62 -5.17 -11.37 20.93
N LYS A 63 -4.13 -11.98 21.50
CA LYS A 63 -3.58 -11.61 22.81
C LYS A 63 -2.94 -10.24 22.81
N GLN A 64 -2.32 -9.87 21.68
CA GLN A 64 -1.73 -8.55 21.47
C GLN A 64 -2.46 -7.85 20.32
N PRO A 65 -3.45 -6.99 20.62
CA PRO A 65 -4.29 -6.33 19.61
C PRO A 65 -3.54 -5.44 18.62
N ASP A 66 -2.32 -5.01 18.95
CA ASP A 66 -1.55 -4.06 18.15
C ASP A 66 -0.27 -4.66 17.53
N LEU A 67 0.06 -5.91 17.85
CA LEU A 67 1.22 -6.62 17.35
C LEU A 67 0.85 -8.06 17.02
N TYR A 68 0.61 -8.35 15.75
CA TYR A 68 0.08 -9.63 15.32
C TYR A 68 1.18 -10.70 15.32
N SER A 69 0.92 -11.82 16.00
CA SER A 69 1.80 -12.97 15.96
C SER A 69 1.39 -13.95 14.84
N PRO A 70 2.28 -14.31 13.91
CA PRO A 70 2.03 -15.37 12.94
C PRO A 70 1.58 -16.68 13.60
N GLN A 71 2.22 -17.07 14.71
CA GLN A 71 1.94 -18.31 15.42
C GLN A 71 0.56 -18.29 16.09
N GLU A 72 0.15 -17.13 16.59
CA GLU A 72 -1.19 -16.96 17.16
C GLU A 72 -2.27 -17.04 16.07
N ILE A 73 -2.07 -16.33 14.96
CA ILE A 73 -3.01 -16.32 13.83
C ILE A 73 -3.22 -17.73 13.26
N LEU A 74 -2.16 -18.54 13.14
CA LEU A 74 -2.29 -19.91 12.65
C LEU A 74 -3.13 -20.81 13.56
N LYS A 75 -3.11 -20.57 14.88
CA LYS A 75 -3.88 -21.32 15.88
C LYS A 75 -5.37 -20.96 15.90
N LEU A 76 -5.76 -19.81 15.37
CA LEU A 76 -7.17 -19.43 15.29
C LEU A 76 -7.88 -20.30 14.25
N GLU A 77 -9.02 -20.87 14.61
CA GLU A 77 -9.85 -21.59 13.65
C GLU A 77 -10.38 -20.64 12.57
N ASN A 78 -10.38 -21.09 11.31
CA ASN A 78 -10.85 -20.26 10.19
C ASN A 78 -12.31 -19.81 10.41
N GLU A 79 -13.13 -20.67 11.01
CA GLU A 79 -14.53 -20.36 11.32
C GLU A 79 -14.66 -19.26 12.38
N VAL A 80 -13.77 -19.23 13.38
CA VAL A 80 -13.74 -18.17 14.40
C VAL A 80 -13.38 -16.83 13.75
N ILE A 81 -12.36 -16.80 12.90
CA ILE A 81 -11.98 -15.57 12.17
C ILE A 81 -13.14 -15.10 11.28
N ARG A 82 -13.79 -16.01 10.57
CA ARG A 82 -14.90 -15.68 9.65
C ARG A 82 -16.14 -15.14 10.38
N SER A 83 -16.56 -15.82 11.45
CA SER A 83 -17.80 -15.53 12.16
C SER A 83 -17.66 -14.32 13.10
N GLN A 84 -16.54 -14.19 13.81
CA GLN A 84 -16.35 -13.14 14.81
C GLN A 84 -15.71 -11.87 14.24
N ALA A 85 -14.73 -11.99 13.32
CA ALA A 85 -14.11 -10.82 12.69
C ALA A 85 -14.81 -10.38 11.40
N GLY A 86 -15.44 -11.31 10.66
CA GLY A 86 -16.07 -11.02 9.38
C GLY A 86 -15.12 -11.06 8.18
N ILE A 87 -13.92 -11.62 8.35
CA ILE A 87 -12.93 -11.75 7.27
C ILE A 87 -13.33 -12.91 6.36
N SER A 88 -13.31 -12.71 5.03
CA SER A 88 -13.65 -13.76 4.06
C SER A 88 -12.64 -14.91 4.07
N TYR A 89 -13.07 -16.13 3.70
CA TYR A 89 -12.16 -17.29 3.64
C TYR A 89 -10.98 -17.08 2.68
N ALA A 90 -11.16 -16.31 1.60
CA ALA A 90 -10.05 -15.96 0.70
C ALA A 90 -8.97 -15.15 1.43
N LYS A 91 -9.37 -14.10 2.16
CA LYS A 91 -8.45 -13.28 2.97
C LYS A 91 -7.84 -14.07 4.13
N ILE A 92 -8.61 -14.93 4.79
CA ILE A 92 -8.09 -15.84 5.82
C ILE A 92 -6.97 -16.72 5.25
N LYS A 93 -7.18 -17.30 4.07
CA LYS A 93 -6.16 -18.12 3.38
C LYS A 93 -4.88 -17.32 3.11
N TYR A 94 -4.99 -16.06 2.72
CA TYR A 94 -3.82 -15.19 2.47
C TYR A 94 -3.09 -14.83 3.76
N ILE A 95 -3.83 -14.42 4.80
CA ILE A 95 -3.27 -14.09 6.12
C ILE A 95 -2.55 -15.29 6.74
N LYS A 96 -3.17 -16.47 6.69
CA LYS A 96 -2.54 -17.71 7.18
C LYS A 96 -1.35 -18.13 6.31
N GLY A 97 -1.45 -17.97 5.00
CA GLY A 97 -0.35 -18.23 4.07
C GLY A 97 0.88 -17.36 4.36
N LEU A 98 0.67 -16.06 4.58
CA LEU A 98 1.72 -15.13 5.01
C LEU A 98 2.30 -15.53 6.37
N SER A 99 1.43 -15.86 7.34
CA SER A 99 1.85 -16.28 8.68
C SER A 99 2.77 -17.51 8.62
N GLN A 100 2.39 -18.51 7.81
CA GLN A 100 3.18 -19.70 7.58
C GLN A 100 4.51 -19.36 6.89
N ALA A 101 4.48 -18.51 5.87
CA ALA A 101 5.69 -18.11 5.13
C ALA A 101 6.73 -17.43 6.02
N VAL A 102 6.29 -16.57 6.95
CA VAL A 102 7.14 -15.92 7.95
C VAL A 102 7.72 -16.93 8.94
N ILE A 103 6.91 -17.86 9.45
CA ILE A 103 7.39 -18.90 10.39
C ILE A 103 8.41 -19.82 9.73
N ASP A 104 8.15 -20.24 8.50
CA ASP A 104 9.02 -21.13 7.74
C ASP A 104 10.26 -20.40 7.18
N LYS A 105 10.35 -19.08 7.38
CA LYS A 105 11.41 -18.20 6.85
C LYS A 105 11.53 -18.27 5.32
N THR A 106 10.44 -18.62 4.64
CA THR A 106 10.37 -18.58 3.17
C THR A 106 10.23 -17.15 2.66
N ILE A 107 9.83 -16.23 3.53
CA ILE A 107 9.95 -14.79 3.33
C ILE A 107 10.56 -14.14 4.56
N ASN A 108 11.47 -13.19 4.33
CA ASN A 108 11.98 -12.30 5.37
C ASN A 108 11.49 -10.89 5.08
N LEU A 109 10.47 -10.45 5.83
CA LEU A 109 9.84 -9.16 5.63
C LEU A 109 10.78 -7.99 5.95
N ASP A 110 11.65 -8.13 6.95
CA ASP A 110 12.61 -7.09 7.31
C ASP A 110 13.69 -6.93 6.24
N ALA A 111 14.10 -8.03 5.59
CA ALA A 111 15.08 -7.99 4.50
C ALA A 111 14.55 -7.22 3.27
N ILE A 112 13.23 -7.09 3.11
CA ILE A 112 12.64 -6.35 2.01
C ILE A 112 13.05 -4.87 2.05
N GLU A 113 13.33 -4.29 3.21
CA GLU A 113 13.82 -2.90 3.30
C GLU A 113 15.14 -2.68 2.57
N LEU A 114 15.98 -3.72 2.48
CA LEU A 114 17.32 -3.65 1.88
C LEU A 114 17.34 -3.92 0.37
N LEU A 115 16.22 -4.37 -0.20
CA LEU A 115 16.12 -4.75 -1.61
C LEU A 115 15.85 -3.56 -2.54
N SER A 116 16.15 -3.70 -3.83
CA SER A 116 15.63 -2.77 -4.85
C SER A 116 14.09 -2.82 -4.92
N ASN A 117 13.45 -1.84 -5.56
CA ASN A 117 12.00 -1.88 -5.74
C ASN A 117 11.56 -3.10 -6.56
N GLU A 118 12.34 -3.45 -7.57
CA GLU A 118 12.10 -4.57 -8.46
C GLU A 118 12.24 -5.90 -7.71
N GLU A 119 13.30 -6.06 -6.93
CA GLU A 119 13.53 -7.25 -6.10
C GLU A 119 12.45 -7.41 -5.02
N ALA A 120 12.09 -6.31 -4.35
CA ALA A 120 11.02 -6.29 -3.37
C ALA A 120 9.66 -6.66 -3.97
N LEU A 121 9.36 -6.17 -5.18
CA LEU A 121 8.15 -6.52 -5.91
C LEU A 121 8.09 -8.02 -6.23
N VAL A 122 9.21 -8.61 -6.69
CA VAL A 122 9.32 -10.05 -6.94
C VAL A 122 9.06 -10.86 -5.67
N GLN A 123 9.65 -10.47 -4.54
CA GLN A 123 9.45 -11.17 -3.26
C GLN A 123 8.00 -11.06 -2.77
N LEU A 124 7.44 -9.84 -2.75
CA LEU A 124 6.08 -9.60 -2.25
C LEU A 124 5.01 -10.30 -3.08
N THR A 125 5.18 -10.37 -4.40
CA THR A 125 4.19 -11.00 -5.31
C THR A 125 4.21 -12.53 -5.29
N GLN A 126 5.19 -13.16 -4.63
CA GLN A 126 5.15 -14.60 -4.35
C GLN A 126 4.11 -14.96 -3.29
N LEU A 127 3.69 -13.99 -2.47
CA LEU A 127 2.67 -14.19 -1.44
C LEU A 127 1.28 -14.27 -2.09
N LYS A 128 0.57 -15.38 -1.84
CA LYS A 128 -0.79 -15.56 -2.33
C LYS A 128 -1.69 -14.44 -1.81
N GLY A 129 -2.39 -13.76 -2.72
CA GLY A 129 -3.27 -12.63 -2.40
C GLY A 129 -2.60 -11.26 -2.50
N ILE A 130 -1.30 -11.20 -2.81
CA ILE A 130 -0.57 -9.96 -3.08
C ILE A 130 -0.23 -9.92 -4.58
N GLY A 131 -0.99 -9.12 -5.32
CA GLY A 131 -0.68 -8.80 -6.72
C GLY A 131 0.31 -7.64 -6.84
N PRO A 132 0.79 -7.32 -8.07
CA PRO A 132 1.74 -6.24 -8.30
C PRO A 132 1.28 -4.90 -7.71
N TRP A 133 0.03 -4.53 -7.93
CA TRP A 133 -0.53 -3.29 -7.37
C TRP A 133 -0.49 -3.26 -5.84
N THR A 134 -0.88 -4.35 -5.17
CA THR A 134 -0.84 -4.43 -3.70
C THR A 134 0.59 -4.37 -3.18
N ALA A 135 1.53 -5.05 -3.84
CA ALA A 135 2.94 -4.96 -3.48
C ALA A 135 3.48 -3.54 -3.62
N GLU A 136 3.13 -2.81 -4.68
CA GLU A 136 3.50 -1.39 -4.83
C GLU A 136 2.89 -0.53 -3.72
N MET A 137 1.64 -0.77 -3.31
CA MET A 137 1.03 -0.05 -2.17
C MET A 137 1.77 -0.35 -0.86
N LEU A 138 2.16 -1.61 -0.61
CA LEU A 138 2.99 -1.96 0.53
C LEU A 138 4.32 -1.23 0.49
N LEU A 139 5.00 -1.18 -0.66
CA LEU A 139 6.25 -0.45 -0.80
C LEU A 139 6.08 1.05 -0.50
N MET A 140 4.98 1.66 -0.95
CA MET A 140 4.68 3.07 -0.71
C MET A 140 4.34 3.38 0.75
N PHE A 141 3.47 2.57 1.38
CA PHE A 141 2.82 2.93 2.64
C PHE A 141 3.33 2.15 3.85
N THR A 142 3.74 0.89 3.67
CA THR A 142 4.32 0.06 4.73
C THR A 142 5.82 0.26 4.82
N TYR A 143 6.53 0.10 3.69
CA TYR A 143 7.99 0.28 3.63
C TYR A 143 8.41 1.73 3.38
N LYS A 144 7.44 2.67 3.30
CA LYS A 144 7.66 4.11 3.14
C LYS A 144 8.66 4.47 2.04
N ARG A 145 8.65 3.74 0.92
CA ARG A 145 9.59 3.98 -0.17
C ARG A 145 9.19 5.26 -0.91
N PRO A 146 10.11 6.24 -1.07
CA PRO A 146 9.77 7.54 -1.66
C PRO A 146 9.59 7.48 -3.18
N ASP A 147 10.17 6.47 -3.84
CA ASP A 147 10.28 6.39 -5.29
C ASP A 147 9.59 5.17 -5.91
N VAL A 148 8.30 5.00 -5.64
CA VAL A 148 7.47 3.96 -6.27
C VAL A 148 6.40 4.64 -7.11
N PHE A 149 6.06 4.05 -8.26
CA PHE A 149 4.95 4.49 -9.10
C PHE A 149 4.17 3.27 -9.58
N SER A 150 2.88 3.22 -9.26
CA SER A 150 2.01 2.11 -9.65
C SER A 150 1.36 2.40 -11.00
N LEU A 151 1.96 1.93 -12.08
CA LEU A 151 1.38 2.09 -13.42
C LEU A 151 0.01 1.39 -13.51
N GLY A 152 -0.21 0.30 -12.78
CA GLY A 152 -1.48 -0.43 -12.77
C GLY A 152 -2.62 0.28 -12.03
N ASP A 153 -2.34 1.37 -11.28
CA ASP A 153 -3.35 2.06 -10.49
C ASP A 153 -4.30 2.89 -11.36
N ALA A 154 -5.58 2.51 -11.35
CA ALA A 154 -6.61 3.19 -12.12
C ALA A 154 -6.83 4.66 -11.68
N GLY A 155 -6.62 4.96 -10.39
CA GLY A 155 -6.70 6.30 -9.82
C GLY A 155 -5.60 7.21 -10.38
N LEU A 156 -4.36 6.73 -10.40
CA LEU A 156 -3.21 7.45 -10.97
C LEU A 156 -3.41 7.69 -12.47
N ARG A 157 -3.79 6.65 -13.24
CA ARG A 157 -4.12 6.81 -14.66
C ARG A 157 -5.22 7.86 -14.87
N LYS A 158 -6.28 7.82 -14.05
CA LYS A 158 -7.40 8.78 -14.08
C LYS A 158 -6.94 10.21 -13.80
N ALA A 159 -6.18 10.42 -12.73
CA ALA A 159 -5.67 11.73 -12.34
C ALA A 159 -4.74 12.31 -13.41
N ILE A 160 -3.81 11.50 -13.92
CA ILE A 160 -2.88 11.90 -14.98
C ILE A 160 -3.65 12.31 -16.24
N SER A 161 -4.64 11.53 -16.64
CA SER A 161 -5.45 11.86 -17.82
C SER A 161 -6.21 13.18 -17.68
N ILE A 162 -6.76 13.45 -16.50
CA ILE A 162 -7.48 14.70 -16.22
C ILE A 162 -6.54 15.90 -16.25
N LEU A 163 -5.38 15.78 -15.59
CA LEU A 163 -4.49 16.90 -15.27
C LEU A 163 -3.46 17.18 -16.37
N TYR A 164 -2.92 16.13 -16.98
CA TYR A 164 -1.87 16.21 -18.01
C TYR A 164 -2.39 15.95 -19.43
N LYS A 165 -3.68 15.62 -19.59
CA LYS A 165 -4.33 15.34 -20.88
C LYS A 165 -3.70 14.17 -21.64
N ILE A 166 -3.13 13.21 -20.91
CA ILE A 166 -2.59 11.95 -21.46
C ILE A 166 -3.71 10.90 -21.47
N ASP A 167 -3.79 10.09 -22.53
CA ASP A 167 -4.75 8.99 -22.55
C ASP A 167 -4.44 7.97 -21.44
N ARG A 168 -5.46 7.42 -20.76
CA ARG A 168 -5.26 6.45 -19.68
C ARG A 168 -4.65 5.13 -20.15
N SER A 169 -4.77 4.83 -21.44
CA SER A 169 -4.19 3.66 -22.09
C SER A 169 -2.77 3.88 -22.61
N ASP A 170 -2.28 5.12 -22.68
CA ASP A 170 -0.92 5.43 -23.13
C ASP A 170 0.09 5.25 -21.98
N GLU A 171 0.40 3.98 -21.70
CA GLU A 171 1.32 3.58 -20.63
C GLU A 171 2.72 4.16 -20.84
N VAL A 172 3.16 4.31 -22.08
CA VAL A 172 4.49 4.85 -22.42
C VAL A 172 4.58 6.34 -22.03
N ALA A 173 3.57 7.13 -22.40
CA ALA A 173 3.53 8.54 -22.02
C ALA A 173 3.39 8.73 -20.50
N ILE A 174 2.59 7.88 -19.84
CA ILE A 174 2.43 7.91 -18.37
C ILE A 174 3.76 7.61 -17.67
N LEU A 175 4.48 6.55 -18.08
CA LEU A 175 5.79 6.22 -17.52
C LEU A 175 6.78 7.36 -17.75
N LYS A 176 6.86 7.90 -18.97
CA LYS A 176 7.73 9.02 -19.31
C LYS A 176 7.44 10.28 -18.48
N LEU A 177 6.16 10.55 -18.19
CA LEU A 177 5.77 11.63 -17.29
C LEU A 177 6.27 11.35 -15.86
N SER A 178 6.09 10.13 -15.36
CA SER A 178 6.45 9.76 -13.99
C SER A 178 7.95 9.92 -13.68
N GLU A 179 8.80 9.80 -14.70
CA GLU A 179 10.25 10.02 -14.57
C GLU A 179 10.61 11.42 -14.07
N ARG A 180 9.77 12.43 -14.33
CA ARG A 180 9.98 13.81 -13.88
C ARG A 180 9.91 13.97 -12.36
N TRP A 181 9.30 13.01 -11.67
CA TRP A 181 9.08 13.06 -10.23
C TRP A 181 10.11 12.23 -9.45
N LYS A 182 11.02 11.53 -10.12
CA LYS A 182 12.10 10.80 -9.45
C LYS A 182 13.02 11.76 -8.67
N PRO A 183 13.41 11.45 -7.42
CA PRO A 183 13.23 10.18 -6.71
C PRO A 183 12.04 10.16 -5.73
N TYR A 184 10.97 10.88 -6.03
CA TYR A 184 9.82 11.11 -5.14
C TYR A 184 8.48 10.74 -5.79
N ARG A 185 8.46 9.71 -6.64
CA ARG A 185 7.24 9.28 -7.35
C ARG A 185 6.09 8.88 -6.42
N THR A 186 6.36 8.37 -5.22
CA THR A 186 5.32 8.07 -4.24
C THR A 186 4.62 9.35 -3.78
N PHE A 187 5.37 10.43 -3.56
CA PHE A 187 4.80 11.72 -3.15
C PHE A 187 3.95 12.35 -4.26
N ALA A 188 4.42 12.27 -5.51
CA ALA A 188 3.64 12.69 -6.67
C ALA A 188 2.31 11.90 -6.77
N SER A 189 2.36 10.57 -6.61
CA SER A 189 1.18 9.69 -6.60
C SER A 189 0.15 10.13 -5.54
N ARG A 190 0.60 10.53 -4.34
CA ARG A 190 -0.29 11.01 -3.28
C ARG A 190 -1.04 12.29 -3.64
N TYR A 191 -0.38 13.26 -4.28
CA TYR A 191 -1.07 14.44 -4.79
C TYR A 191 -2.04 14.12 -5.93
N LEU A 192 -1.68 13.17 -6.80
CA LEU A 192 -2.58 12.71 -7.87
C LEU A 192 -3.85 12.09 -7.31
N TRP A 193 -3.76 11.19 -6.31
CA TRP A 193 -4.93 10.64 -5.63
C TRP A 193 -5.75 11.74 -4.95
N LYS A 194 -5.11 12.64 -4.20
CA LYS A 194 -5.81 13.74 -3.50
C LYS A 194 -6.56 14.68 -4.45
N SER A 195 -6.08 14.82 -5.69
CA SER A 195 -6.78 15.60 -6.73
C SER A 195 -8.15 15.01 -7.13
N LEU A 196 -8.42 13.75 -6.76
CA LEU A 196 -9.66 13.04 -7.03
C LEU A 196 -10.65 13.06 -5.84
N ASP A 197 -10.20 13.39 -4.62
CA ASP A 197 -11.01 13.31 -3.40
C ASP A 197 -12.18 14.31 -3.35
N ASN A 198 -12.16 15.35 -4.20
CA ASN A 198 -13.15 16.43 -4.23
C ASN A 198 -13.84 16.56 -5.60
N ARG A 199 -14.20 15.43 -6.22
CA ARG A 199 -14.97 15.38 -7.47
C ARG A 199 -16.18 14.48 -7.37
#